data_AF-A0A953A3N0-F1
#
_entry.id   AF-A0A953A3N0-F1
#
_cell.length_a   1.000
_cell.length_b   1.000
_cell.length_c   1.000
_cell.angle_alpha   90.00
_cell.angle_beta   90.00
_cell.angle_gamma   90.00
#
_symmetry.space_group_name_H-M   'P 1'
#
loop_
_entity.id
_entity.type
_entity.pdbx_description
1 polymer ?
#
loop_
_entity_poly.entity_id
_entity_poly.type
_entity_poly.pdbx_seq_one_letter_code
_entity_poly.pdbx_strand_id
1 'polypeptide(L)'
;MFFEVKRSEDGTTLFVRDGKDTPWTLPGGVPERDYRNYTAFAQESLESVYDGCSILSVDEKMVLESGLMRCSVFACSIIGVPREAMLYRMRFFDIQNVTSYMVPSGMSRVIEALQKLNRPP
;
A
#
# COMPACT_ATOMS: atom_id res chain seq x y z
N MET A 1 0.13 9.44 -2.65
CA MET A 1 0.73 8.64 -1.54
C MET A 1 0.29 7.20 -1.71
N PHE A 2 1.13 6.23 -1.35
CA PHE A 2 0.76 4.82 -1.27
C PHE A 2 1.11 4.21 0.08
N PHE A 3 0.39 3.15 0.45
CA PHE A 3 0.61 2.36 1.65
C PHE A 3 1.05 0.95 1.24
N GLU A 4 2.25 0.57 1.64
CA GLU A 4 2.65 -0.83 1.66
C GLU A 4 2.14 -1.45 2.96
N VAL A 5 0.91 -1.95 2.92
CA VAL A 5 0.29 -2.60 4.07
C VAL A 5 0.69 -4.07 4.07
N LYS A 6 1.57 -4.45 5.00
CA LYS A 6 1.99 -5.83 5.22
C LYS A 6 1.16 -6.49 6.29
N ARG A 7 0.75 -7.72 6.01
CA ARG A 7 0.17 -8.61 7.01
C ARG A 7 1.29 -9.25 7.84
N SER A 8 1.22 -9.12 9.16
CA SER A 8 2.30 -9.55 10.05
C SER A 8 2.51 -11.08 10.06
N GLU A 9 1.43 -11.84 9.82
CA GLU A 9 1.42 -13.30 9.89
C GLU A 9 2.27 -13.97 8.80
N ASP A 10 2.34 -13.39 7.60
CA ASP A 10 3.03 -13.99 6.46
C ASP A 10 3.81 -13.00 5.59
N GLY A 11 3.89 -11.73 6.00
CA GLY A 11 4.64 -10.68 5.30
C GLY A 11 4.06 -10.28 3.94
N THR A 12 2.89 -10.81 3.56
CA THR A 12 2.25 -10.49 2.28
C THR A 12 1.74 -9.05 2.28
N THR A 13 1.79 -8.41 1.11
CA THR A 13 1.39 -7.01 0.93
C THR A 13 -0.01 -6.93 0.36
N LEU A 14 -0.83 -6.04 0.93
CA LEU A 14 -2.18 -5.78 0.45
C LEU A 14 -2.17 -4.98 -0.85
N PHE A 15 -2.98 -5.43 -1.79
CA PHE A 15 -3.34 -4.73 -3.00
C PHE A 15 -4.84 -4.57 -3.08
N VAL A 16 -5.25 -3.44 -3.66
CA VAL A 16 -6.65 -3.06 -3.87
C VAL A 16 -6.91 -2.87 -5.37
N ARG A 17 -8.18 -2.93 -5.77
CA ARG A 17 -8.64 -2.57 -7.12
C ARG A 17 -10.09 -2.08 -7.07
N ASP A 18 -10.42 -1.13 -7.93
CA ASP A 18 -11.75 -0.51 -7.92
C ASP A 18 -12.84 -1.40 -8.54
N GLY A 19 -12.45 -2.26 -9.49
CA GLY A 19 -13.35 -3.17 -10.21
C GLY A 19 -12.69 -4.50 -10.56
N LYS A 20 -13.48 -5.44 -11.08
CA LYS A 20 -12.99 -6.78 -11.45
C LYS A 20 -11.95 -6.73 -12.57
N ASP A 21 -12.06 -5.77 -13.47
CA ASP A 21 -11.21 -5.65 -14.67
C ASP A 21 -10.16 -4.55 -14.55
N THR A 22 -10.06 -3.89 -13.39
CA THR A 22 -9.01 -2.91 -13.12
C THR A 22 -7.76 -3.59 -12.58
N PRO A 23 -6.55 -3.12 -12.95
CA PRO A 23 -5.30 -3.59 -12.37
C PRO A 23 -5.28 -3.44 -10.84
N TRP A 24 -4.47 -4.26 -10.18
CA TRP A 24 -4.22 -4.15 -8.76
C TRP A 24 -3.29 -2.98 -8.48
N THR A 25 -3.48 -2.29 -7.36
CA THR A 25 -2.59 -1.22 -6.91
C THR A 25 -2.38 -1.31 -5.41
N LEU A 26 -1.36 -0.63 -4.89
CA LEU A 26 -1.26 -0.39 -3.47
C LEU A 26 -2.40 0.53 -3.03
N PRO A 27 -2.96 0.32 -1.83
CA PRO A 27 -3.87 1.29 -1.23
C PRO A 27 -3.17 2.64 -1.12
N GLY A 28 -3.93 3.72 -1.24
CA GLY A 28 -3.36 5.06 -1.28
C GLY A 28 -4.39 6.11 -1.63
N GLY A 29 -3.93 7.35 -1.66
CA GLY A 29 -4.76 8.50 -1.95
C GLY A 29 -3.93 9.74 -2.22
N VAL A 30 -4.60 10.77 -2.72
CA VAL A 30 -4.07 12.13 -2.73
C VAL A 30 -4.54 12.77 -1.44
N PRO A 31 -3.64 13.19 -0.53
CA PRO A 31 -4.05 13.91 0.65
C PRO A 31 -4.75 15.21 0.22
N GLU A 32 -5.96 15.44 0.73
CA GLU A 32 -6.61 16.74 0.62
C GLU A 32 -5.78 17.78 1.41
N ARG A 33 -5.76 19.04 0.97
CA ARG A 33 -4.70 20.00 1.35
C ARG A 33 -4.52 20.16 2.88
N ASP A 34 -3.27 20.46 3.27
CA ASP A 34 -2.77 20.79 4.63
C ASP A 34 -2.32 19.66 5.58
N TYR A 35 -2.22 18.40 5.13
CA TYR A 35 -1.56 17.37 5.93
C TYR A 35 -0.03 17.55 5.96
N ARG A 36 0.46 18.39 6.86
CA ARG A 36 1.90 18.52 7.16
C ARG A 36 2.48 17.26 7.81
N ASN A 37 1.62 16.46 8.45
CA ASN A 37 1.99 15.19 9.05
C ASN A 37 1.39 14.03 8.25
N TYR A 38 2.13 13.58 7.23
CA TYR A 38 1.69 12.50 6.36
C TYR A 38 1.53 11.16 7.10
N THR A 39 2.27 10.93 8.19
CA THR A 39 2.14 9.72 9.00
C THR A 39 0.81 9.68 9.77
N ALA A 40 0.39 10.81 10.35
CA ALA A 40 -0.92 10.91 11.01
C ALA A 40 -2.07 10.70 10.00
N PHE A 41 -1.99 11.36 8.83
CA PHE A 41 -2.95 11.15 7.74
C PHE A 41 -3.01 9.69 7.28
N ALA A 42 -1.83 9.07 7.13
CA ALA A 42 -1.71 7.68 6.75
C ALA A 42 -2.43 6.77 7.75
N GLN A 43 -2.15 6.96 9.04
CA GLN A 43 -2.79 6.18 10.09
C GLN A 43 -4.32 6.35 10.09
N GLU A 44 -4.83 7.58 10.07
CA GLU A 44 -6.27 7.87 10.00
C GLU A 44 -6.94 7.25 8.75
N SER A 45 -6.28 7.36 7.59
CA SER A 45 -6.77 6.80 6.32
C SER A 45 -6.86 5.27 6.36
N LEU A 46 -5.92 4.62 7.05
CA LEU A 46 -5.92 3.16 7.17
C LEU A 46 -6.97 2.70 8.20
N GLU A 47 -7.09 3.38 9.34
CA GLU A 47 -8.07 3.05 10.39
C GLU A 47 -9.51 3.14 9.86
N SER A 48 -9.81 4.11 9.00
CA SER A 48 -11.14 4.25 8.38
C SER A 48 -11.47 3.19 7.32
N VAL A 49 -10.47 2.57 6.71
CA VAL A 49 -10.65 1.59 5.61
C VAL A 49 -10.57 0.15 6.10
N TYR A 50 -9.84 -0.11 7.19
CA TYR A 50 -9.55 -1.47 7.67
C TYR A 50 -10.23 -1.78 9.01
N ASP A 51 -11.54 -1.56 9.08
CA ASP A 51 -12.34 -2.01 10.23
C ASP A 51 -12.16 -3.53 10.45
N GLY A 52 -11.86 -3.90 11.69
CA GLY A 52 -11.50 -5.27 12.08
C GLY A 52 -10.02 -5.65 11.94
N CYS A 53 -9.13 -4.72 11.56
CA CYS A 53 -7.68 -4.88 11.67
C CYS A 53 -7.11 -4.03 12.79
N SER A 54 -5.95 -4.44 13.32
CA SER A 54 -5.14 -3.60 14.20
C SER A 54 -3.89 -3.15 13.46
N ILE A 55 -3.70 -1.83 13.35
CA ILE A 55 -2.49 -1.24 12.80
C ILE A 55 -1.42 -1.24 13.89
N LEU A 56 -0.28 -1.84 13.59
CA LEU A 56 0.85 -1.93 14.53
C LEU A 56 1.82 -0.75 14.37
N SER A 57 2.07 -0.32 13.13
CA SER A 57 2.96 0.78 12.82
C SER A 57 2.63 1.41 11.47
N VAL A 58 3.00 2.68 11.33
CA VAL A 58 2.94 3.45 10.09
C VAL A 58 4.19 4.32 10.03
N ASP A 59 5.06 4.07 9.06
CA ASP A 59 6.35 4.75 8.91
C ASP A 59 6.55 5.19 7.46
N GLU A 60 7.10 6.39 7.22
CA GLU A 60 7.49 6.78 5.85
C GLU A 60 8.66 5.89 5.42
N LYS A 61 8.43 5.05 4.41
CA LYS A 61 9.43 4.08 3.93
C LYS A 61 10.33 4.68 2.88
N MET A 62 9.73 5.40 1.93
CA MET A 62 10.47 6.04 0.84
C MET A 62 9.66 7.16 0.18
N VAL A 63 10.37 8.06 -0.48
CA VAL A 63 9.81 9.11 -1.33
C VAL A 63 10.36 8.93 -2.73
N LEU A 64 9.47 8.84 -3.72
CA LEU A 64 9.79 8.78 -5.13
C LEU A 64 9.42 10.11 -5.78
N GLU A 65 10.41 10.78 -6.37
CA GLU A 65 10.23 12.05 -7.06
C GLU A 65 10.41 11.87 -8.57
N SER A 66 9.50 12.42 -9.36
CA SER A 66 9.57 12.40 -10.83
C SER A 66 8.97 13.69 -11.40
N GLY A 67 9.84 14.64 -11.74
CA GLY A 67 9.43 15.97 -12.20
C GLY A 67 8.72 16.74 -11.08
N LEU A 68 7.47 17.17 -11.33
CA LEU A 68 6.63 17.84 -10.34
C LEU A 68 5.85 16.87 -9.43
N MET A 69 5.91 15.56 -9.71
CA MET A 69 5.21 14.57 -8.90
C MET A 69 6.13 14.07 -7.78
N ARG A 70 5.64 14.18 -6.55
CA ARG A 70 6.24 13.55 -5.36
C ARG A 70 5.29 12.48 -4.83
N CYS A 71 5.79 11.28 -4.67
CA CYS A 71 5.04 10.13 -4.19
C CYS A 71 5.72 9.52 -2.97
N SER A 72 5.16 9.78 -1.78
CA SER A 72 5.56 9.08 -0.56
C SER A 72 4.89 7.71 -0.47
N VAL A 73 5.66 6.72 -0.03
CA VAL A 73 5.22 5.36 0.28
C VAL A 73 5.45 5.09 1.76
N PHE A 74 4.41 4.66 2.45
CA PHE A 74 4.43 4.37 3.88
C PHE A 74 4.40 2.86 4.11
N ALA A 75 5.31 2.35 4.94
CA ALA A 75 5.26 0.99 5.44
C ALA A 75 4.24 0.92 6.56
N CYS A 76 3.29 -0.01 6.42
CA CYS A 76 2.26 -0.23 7.43
C CYS A 76 2.24 -1.71 7.79
N SER A 77 2.18 -2.04 9.06
CA SER A 77 2.04 -3.42 9.51
C SER A 77 0.70 -3.61 10.19
N ILE A 78 -0.04 -4.66 9.84
CA ILE A 78 -1.34 -4.98 10.41
C ILE A 78 -1.40 -6.41 10.96
N ILE A 79 -2.32 -6.64 11.90
CA ILE A 79 -2.79 -7.97 12.31
C ILE A 79 -4.27 -8.09 11.96
N GLY A 80 -4.67 -9.29 11.52
CA GLY A 80 -6.05 -9.57 11.12
C GLY A 80 -6.30 -9.29 9.63
N VAL A 81 -7.49 -9.69 9.18
CA VAL A 81 -7.93 -9.51 7.78
C VAL A 81 -9.16 -8.60 7.79
N PRO A 82 -9.20 -7.55 6.96
CA PRO A 82 -10.34 -6.64 6.93
C PRO A 82 -11.61 -7.44 6.62
N ARG A 83 -12.69 -7.24 7.39
CA ARG A 83 -13.93 -8.04 7.23
C ARG A 83 -14.50 -7.96 5.80
N GLU A 84 -14.30 -6.84 5.11
CA GLU A 84 -14.73 -6.62 3.73
C GLU A 84 -13.70 -7.05 2.66
N ALA A 85 -12.51 -7.54 3.05
CA ALA A 85 -11.48 -7.99 2.12
C ALA A 85 -11.91 -9.23 1.29
N MET A 86 -13.04 -9.84 1.61
CA MET A 86 -13.63 -10.93 0.82
C MET A 86 -14.46 -10.45 -0.39
N LEU A 87 -14.67 -9.14 -0.58
CA LEU A 87 -15.41 -8.60 -1.73
C LEU A 87 -14.47 -8.25 -2.90
N TYR A 88 -13.90 -9.24 -3.59
CA TYR A 88 -13.19 -9.17 -4.91
C TYR A 88 -12.17 -8.05 -5.20
N ARG A 89 -11.99 -7.07 -4.33
CA ARG A 89 -11.30 -5.79 -4.53
C ARG A 89 -10.05 -5.67 -3.69
N MET A 90 -9.84 -6.57 -2.74
CA MET A 90 -8.67 -6.63 -1.87
C MET A 90 -8.02 -7.99 -1.98
N ARG A 91 -6.68 -8.02 -2.05
CA ARG A 91 -5.93 -9.28 -2.05
C ARG A 91 -4.52 -9.05 -1.53
N PHE A 92 -4.03 -10.01 -0.76
CA PHE A 92 -2.63 -10.03 -0.35
C PHE A 92 -1.80 -10.80 -1.37
N PHE A 93 -0.67 -10.22 -1.76
CA PHE A 93 0.32 -10.83 -2.63
C PHE A 93 1.69 -10.79 -1.97
N ASP A 94 2.51 -11.80 -2.25
CA ASP A 94 3.96 -11.63 -2.09
C ASP A 94 4.43 -10.60 -3.11
N ILE A 95 4.99 -9.50 -2.61
CA ILE A 95 5.44 -8.38 -3.44
C ILE A 95 6.55 -8.78 -4.41
N GLN A 96 7.35 -9.81 -4.09
CA GLN A 96 8.39 -10.33 -4.98
C GLN A 96 7.81 -10.99 -6.23
N ASN A 97 6.56 -11.46 -6.17
CA ASN A 97 5.88 -12.12 -7.28
C ASN A 97 4.96 -11.18 -8.08
N VAL A 98 4.85 -9.91 -7.67
CA VAL A 98 4.04 -8.92 -8.41
C VAL A 98 4.78 -8.52 -9.68
N THR A 99 4.12 -8.71 -10.82
CA THR A 99 4.66 -8.38 -12.14
C THR A 99 4.06 -7.09 -12.69
N SER A 100 4.71 -6.49 -13.69
CA SER A 100 4.27 -5.26 -14.33
C SER A 100 2.87 -5.34 -14.98
N TYR A 101 2.40 -6.55 -15.33
CA TYR A 101 1.05 -6.76 -15.89
C TYR A 101 -0.05 -6.73 -14.83
N MET A 102 0.29 -6.92 -13.56
CA MET A 102 -0.69 -6.94 -12.46
C MET A 102 -1.06 -5.54 -11.99
N VAL A 103 -0.21 -4.54 -12.27
CA VAL A 103 -0.31 -3.18 -11.74
C VAL A 103 -0.35 -2.14 -12.86
N PRO A 104 -0.86 -0.93 -12.62
CA PRO A 104 -0.76 0.16 -13.59
C PRO A 104 0.70 0.45 -13.95
N SER A 105 0.98 0.88 -15.18
CA SER A 105 2.34 1.22 -15.64
C SER A 105 3.02 2.28 -14.77
N GLY A 106 2.24 3.23 -14.23
CA GLY A 106 2.73 4.24 -13.28
C GLY A 106 3.19 3.68 -11.93
N MET A 107 2.77 2.45 -11.57
CA MET A 107 3.13 1.78 -10.33
C MET A 107 4.38 0.91 -10.45
N SER A 108 4.85 0.59 -11.66
CA SER A 108 5.97 -0.35 -11.84
C SER A 108 7.23 0.09 -11.07
N ARG A 109 7.56 1.38 -11.10
CA ARG A 109 8.71 1.93 -10.33
C ARG A 109 8.54 1.79 -8.82
N VAL A 110 7.32 1.96 -8.31
CA VAL A 110 7.00 1.80 -6.88
C VAL A 110 7.20 0.34 -6.47
N ILE A 111 6.65 -0.59 -7.25
CA ILE A 111 6.76 -2.03 -6.98
C ILE A 111 8.21 -2.50 -7.06
N GLU A 112 8.97 -2.10 -8.09
CA GLU A 112 10.38 -2.45 -8.23
C GLU A 112 11.22 -1.92 -7.05
N ALA A 113 10.96 -0.70 -6.60
CA ALA A 113 11.63 -0.12 -5.45
C ALA A 113 11.31 -0.91 -4.16
N LEU A 114 10.04 -1.25 -3.95
CA LEU A 114 9.63 -2.07 -2.80
C LEU A 114 10.21 -3.48 -2.86
N GLN A 115 10.23 -4.12 -4.02
CA GLN A 115 10.84 -5.44 -4.21
C GLN A 115 12.31 -5.42 -3.81
N LYS A 116 13.08 -4.42 -4.25
CA LYS A 116 14.49 -4.24 -3.87
C LYS A 116 14.67 -4.05 -2.37
N LEU A 117 13.86 -3.18 -1.75
CA LEU A 117 13.92 -2.89 -0.31
C LEU A 117 13.50 -4.07 0.57
N ASN A 118 12.65 -4.95 0.05
CA ASN A 118 12.14 -6.12 0.77
C ASN A 118 12.89 -7.41 0.45
N ARG A 119 13.99 -7.36 -0.32
CA ARG A 119 14.79 -8.57 -0.53
C ARG A 119 15.33 -9.05 0.82
N PRO A 120 15.20 -10.34 1.14
CA PRO A 120 15.94 -10.88 2.27
C PRO A 120 17.45 -10.67 2.04
N PRO A 121 18.22 -10.44 3.11
CA PRO A 121 19.67 -10.29 3.03
C PRO A 121 20.37 -11.53 2.47
#